data_AF-A0A3S4R235-F1
#
_entry.id   AF-A0A3S4R235-F1
#
_cell.length_a   1.000
_cell.length_b   1.000
_cell.length_c   1.000
_cell.angle_alpha   90.00
_cell.angle_beta   90.00
_cell.angle_gamma   90.00
#
_symmetry.space_group_name_H-M   'P 1'
#
loop_
_entity.id
_entity.type
_entity.pdbx_description
1 polymer ?
#
loop_
_entity_poly.entity_id
_entity_poly.type
_entity_poly.pdbx_seq_one_letter_code
_entity_poly.pdbx_strand_id
1 'polypeptide(L)'
;MKNILLILSFLPLLSFVKGQTIKRVKDKHIVGQEKRQVFYQWGDWQPEPKYFLGIQTNYAYAMVWGWLAPSRNRDYKGGNDIRPLGLAGLQNQRYATTLVQQDKTSDIQEEAKTTYEENLKEFYHYSSATSGADPLYLLYYKDVLNSLDNFDTGSSALSQWGFTSSKAWERFNNYGIIGECRRKINVIQDKYKFAKSADMPRGKRILAYHDCLIEWRKMKKYLAYLNQQGENRFRAEVKLESYKTKNPGKITKERRDAEIFMDVMTGHL
;
A
#
# COMPACT_ATOMS: atom_id res chain seq x y z
N MET A 1 48.71 -56.73 36.23
CA MET A 1 48.10 -57.25 37.48
C MET A 1 48.26 -56.29 38.68
N LYS A 2 49.41 -55.64 38.86
CA LYS A 2 49.66 -54.68 39.97
C LYS A 2 48.67 -53.50 40.04
N ASN A 3 48.25 -52.98 38.89
CA ASN A 3 47.31 -51.85 38.82
C ASN A 3 45.85 -52.26 39.15
N ILE A 4 45.49 -53.54 38.99
CA ILE A 4 44.13 -54.05 39.27
C ILE A 4 43.96 -54.31 40.77
N LEU A 5 44.99 -54.84 41.43
CA LEU A 5 45.03 -55.04 42.89
C LEU A 5 44.95 -53.72 43.67
N LEU A 6 45.54 -52.65 43.13
CA LEU A 6 45.53 -51.31 43.74
C LEU A 6 44.14 -50.65 43.63
N ILE A 7 43.36 -50.97 42.59
CA ILE A 7 41.99 -50.48 42.45
C ILE A 7 41.03 -51.27 43.35
N LEU A 8 41.23 -52.58 43.50
CA LEU A 8 40.42 -53.41 44.40
C LEU A 8 40.62 -53.06 45.88
N SER A 9 41.81 -52.61 46.30
CA SER A 9 42.08 -52.22 47.70
C SER A 9 41.37 -50.93 48.12
N PHE A 10 40.97 -50.08 47.18
CA PHE A 10 40.20 -48.85 47.45
C PHE A 10 38.68 -49.05 47.41
N LEU A 11 38.20 -50.20 46.92
CA LEU A 11 36.77 -50.50 46.83
C LEU A 11 36.02 -50.55 48.18
N PRO A 12 36.57 -51.09 49.29
CA PRO A 12 35.88 -51.08 50.59
C PRO A 12 35.88 -49.71 51.28
N LEU A 13 36.68 -48.74 50.83
CA LEU A 13 36.69 -47.35 51.34
C LEU A 13 35.50 -46.52 50.83
N LEU A 14 34.84 -46.95 49.75
CA LEU A 14 33.65 -46.28 49.20
C LEU A 14 32.40 -46.49 50.08
N SER A 15 32.36 -47.52 50.92
CA SER A 15 31.23 -47.85 51.79
C SER A 15 31.03 -46.86 52.96
N PHE A 16 32.00 -45.99 53.22
CA PHE A 16 31.93 -44.96 54.28
C PHE A 16 31.49 -43.58 53.80
N VAL A 17 31.23 -43.41 52.49
CA VAL A 17 30.70 -42.16 51.95
C VAL A 17 29.19 -42.09 52.23
N LYS A 18 28.81 -41.67 53.44
CA LYS A 18 27.43 -41.24 53.72
C LYS A 18 27.16 -40.00 52.86
N GLY A 19 26.33 -40.15 51.83
CA GLY A 19 25.89 -39.02 51.01
C GLY A 19 25.34 -37.88 51.89
N GLN A 20 25.76 -36.65 51.62
CA GLN A 20 25.25 -35.48 52.34
C GLN A 20 23.74 -35.39 52.14
N THR A 21 22.98 -35.73 53.18
CA THR A 21 21.55 -35.48 53.19
C THR A 21 21.35 -33.98 53.42
N ILE A 22 20.84 -33.27 52.41
CA ILE A 22 20.51 -31.84 52.53
C ILE A 22 19.31 -31.72 53.47
N LYS A 23 19.59 -31.46 54.75
CA LYS A 23 18.54 -31.13 55.73
C LYS A 23 18.10 -29.69 55.47
N ARG A 24 16.91 -29.49 54.90
CA ARG A 24 16.29 -28.17 54.79
C ARG A 24 16.02 -27.64 56.20
N VAL A 25 16.87 -26.74 56.67
CA VAL A 25 16.64 -26.00 57.92
C VAL A 25 15.62 -24.91 57.62
N LYS A 26 14.42 -25.02 58.21
CA LYS A 26 13.40 -23.97 58.15
C LYS A 26 13.40 -23.24 59.49
N ASP A 27 14.13 -22.14 59.56
CA ASP A 27 14.03 -21.25 60.71
C ASP A 27 12.69 -20.52 60.66
N LYS A 28 11.90 -20.67 61.73
CA LYS A 28 10.58 -20.04 61.83
C LYS A 28 10.69 -18.52 61.77
N HIS A 29 11.76 -17.93 62.34
CA HIS A 29 11.94 -16.49 62.41
C HIS A 29 12.25 -15.86 61.05
N ILE A 30 13.10 -16.52 60.26
CA ILE A 30 13.39 -16.12 58.87
C ILE A 30 12.14 -16.29 58.02
N VAL A 31 11.46 -17.43 58.13
CA VAL A 31 10.22 -17.70 57.39
C VAL A 31 9.13 -16.67 57.71
N GLY A 32 8.99 -16.26 58.98
CA GLY A 32 8.05 -15.21 59.40
C GLY A 32 8.41 -13.83 58.83
N GLN A 33 9.69 -13.49 58.68
CA GLN A 33 10.13 -12.28 57.99
C GLN A 33 9.82 -12.33 56.47
N GLU A 34 10.16 -13.43 55.80
CA GLU A 34 9.91 -13.61 54.36
C GLU A 34 8.40 -13.54 54.03
N LYS A 35 7.54 -14.17 54.83
CA LYS A 35 6.08 -14.13 54.66
C LYS A 35 5.52 -12.69 54.64
N ARG A 36 6.12 -11.78 55.41
CA ARG A 36 5.71 -10.36 55.49
C ARG A 36 6.29 -9.49 54.37
N GLN A 37 7.34 -9.94 53.70
CA GLN A 37 7.93 -9.21 52.58
C GLN A 37 7.24 -9.53 51.24
N VAL A 38 6.55 -10.67 51.13
CA VAL A 38 6.06 -11.17 49.84
C VAL A 38 4.53 -11.23 49.77
N PHE A 39 3.90 -12.31 50.26
CA PHE A 39 2.46 -12.53 50.00
C PHE A 39 1.65 -13.19 51.13
N TYR A 40 2.26 -13.96 52.03
CA TYR A 40 1.50 -15.00 52.77
C TYR A 40 0.65 -14.45 53.91
N GLN A 41 1.25 -13.79 54.91
CA GLN A 41 0.51 -13.26 56.05
C GLN A 41 1.21 -12.02 56.62
N TRP A 42 0.47 -10.90 56.72
CA TRP A 42 0.89 -9.77 57.51
C TRP A 42 0.63 -10.09 58.99
N GLY A 43 1.61 -9.83 59.85
CA GLY A 43 1.44 -10.03 61.29
C GLY A 43 2.01 -11.32 61.90
N ASP A 44 2.75 -12.14 61.14
CA ASP A 44 3.59 -13.21 61.71
C ASP A 44 4.83 -12.58 62.39
N TRP A 45 4.64 -11.99 63.57
CA TRP A 45 5.65 -11.21 64.30
C TRP A 45 6.60 -12.11 65.10
N GLN A 46 7.43 -12.87 64.38
CA GLN A 46 8.46 -13.68 65.03
C GLN A 46 9.75 -12.90 65.28
N PRO A 47 10.49 -13.19 66.38
CA PRO A 47 10.19 -14.18 67.45
C PRO A 47 8.90 -13.90 68.22
N GLU A 48 8.19 -14.89 68.77
CA GLU A 48 6.88 -14.63 69.41
C GLU A 48 7.00 -13.74 70.67
N PRO A 49 6.03 -12.83 70.92
CA PRO A 49 6.09 -12.00 72.09
C PRO A 49 5.73 -12.75 73.39
N LYS A 50 6.31 -12.34 74.52
CA LYS A 50 6.00 -12.90 75.85
C LYS A 50 5.86 -11.78 76.87
N TYR A 51 4.64 -11.54 77.30
CA TYR A 51 4.32 -10.48 78.25
C TYR A 51 4.16 -11.00 79.67
N PHE A 52 4.64 -10.24 80.65
CA PHE A 52 4.37 -10.43 82.07
C PHE A 52 4.04 -9.06 82.67
N LEU A 53 2.85 -8.94 83.30
CA LEU A 53 2.34 -7.67 83.84
C LEU A 53 2.38 -6.50 82.82
N GLY A 54 2.10 -6.78 81.54
CA GLY A 54 2.11 -5.79 80.46
C GLY A 54 3.51 -5.44 79.92
N ILE A 55 4.58 -5.95 80.53
CA ILE A 55 5.96 -5.73 80.11
C ILE A 55 6.42 -6.87 79.21
N GLN A 56 7.08 -6.53 78.11
CA GLN A 56 7.65 -7.53 77.21
C GLN A 56 8.92 -8.16 77.80
N THR A 57 8.85 -9.45 78.11
CA THR A 57 9.96 -10.23 78.71
C THR A 57 10.82 -10.95 77.69
N ASN A 58 10.36 -11.11 76.44
CA ASN A 58 11.18 -11.67 75.36
C ASN A 58 12.13 -10.61 74.79
N TYR A 59 13.42 -10.71 75.14
CA TYR A 59 14.46 -9.78 74.69
C TYR A 59 14.63 -9.75 73.16
N ALA A 60 14.58 -10.92 72.51
CA ALA A 60 14.73 -11.02 71.06
C ALA A 60 13.59 -10.30 70.32
N TYR A 61 12.35 -10.42 70.81
CA TYR A 61 11.25 -9.63 70.27
C TYR A 61 11.39 -8.14 70.58
N ALA A 62 11.81 -7.78 71.80
CA ALA A 62 11.95 -6.39 72.20
C ALA A 62 12.91 -5.63 71.29
N MET A 63 14.02 -6.26 70.90
CA MET A 63 15.02 -5.70 69.97
C MET A 63 14.56 -5.63 68.52
N VAL A 64 13.72 -6.57 68.05
CA VAL A 64 13.32 -6.61 66.63
C VAL A 64 12.04 -5.81 66.36
N TRP A 65 11.06 -5.90 67.26
CA TRP A 65 9.68 -5.41 67.08
C TRP A 65 9.09 -4.64 68.26
N GLY A 66 9.81 -4.58 69.39
CA GLY A 66 9.34 -3.95 70.62
C GLY A 66 9.92 -2.56 70.85
N TRP A 67 10.00 -2.17 72.12
CA TRP A 67 10.42 -0.83 72.54
C TRP A 67 11.91 -0.54 72.32
N LEU A 68 12.75 -1.60 72.24
CA LEU A 68 14.18 -1.50 71.93
C LEU A 68 14.47 -1.55 70.42
N ALA A 69 13.44 -1.74 69.59
CA ALA A 69 13.63 -1.86 68.15
C ALA A 69 13.88 -0.50 67.48
N PRO A 70 14.66 -0.47 66.38
CA PRO A 70 14.82 0.73 65.57
C PRO A 70 13.47 1.31 65.13
N SER A 71 13.37 2.64 64.99
CA SER A 71 12.14 3.33 64.58
C SER A 71 11.49 2.68 63.36
N ARG A 72 12.28 2.37 62.33
CA ARG A 72 11.82 1.69 61.11
C ARG A 72 11.07 0.39 61.37
N ASN A 73 11.53 -0.46 62.28
CA ASN A 73 10.88 -1.74 62.54
C ASN A 73 9.62 -1.57 63.39
N ARG A 74 9.60 -0.57 64.28
CA ARG A 74 8.41 -0.20 65.05
C ARG A 74 7.32 0.36 64.13
N ASP A 75 7.69 1.22 63.18
CA ASP A 75 6.79 1.80 62.19
C ASP A 75 6.24 0.72 61.25
N TYR A 76 7.08 -0.23 60.85
CA TYR A 76 6.65 -1.39 60.05
C TYR A 76 5.61 -2.25 60.79
N LYS A 77 5.72 -2.37 62.13
CA LYS A 77 4.75 -3.11 62.94
C LYS A 77 3.47 -2.34 63.23
N GLY A 78 3.59 -1.04 63.48
CA GLY A 78 2.46 -0.16 63.79
C GLY A 78 1.73 0.38 62.55
N GLY A 79 2.28 0.17 61.36
CA GLY A 79 1.75 0.66 60.10
C GLY A 79 0.84 -0.32 59.36
N ASN A 80 0.32 0.15 58.23
CA ASN A 80 -0.50 -0.64 57.32
C ASN A 80 0.31 -1.77 56.68
N ASP A 81 -0.40 -2.80 56.20
CA ASP A 81 0.19 -3.88 55.43
C ASP A 81 0.78 -3.36 54.11
N ILE A 82 2.12 -3.37 54.00
CA ILE A 82 2.85 -2.90 52.81
C ILE A 82 3.32 -4.05 51.90
N ARG A 83 2.74 -5.24 52.04
CA ARG A 83 3.12 -6.39 51.19
C ARG A 83 2.90 -6.08 49.71
N PRO A 84 3.93 -6.26 48.86
CA PRO A 84 3.83 -5.95 47.44
C PRO A 84 2.77 -6.80 46.74
N LEU A 85 2.61 -8.07 47.12
CA LEU A 85 1.64 -9.02 46.54
C LEU A 85 0.38 -9.18 47.41
N GLY A 86 0.16 -8.32 48.41
CA GLY A 86 -1.11 -8.26 49.13
C GLY A 86 -2.27 -7.87 48.21
N LEU A 87 -3.53 -8.05 48.64
CA LEU A 87 -4.71 -7.74 47.80
C LEU A 87 -4.70 -6.31 47.25
N ALA A 88 -4.33 -5.33 48.08
CA ALA A 88 -4.14 -3.93 47.68
C ALA A 88 -2.66 -3.56 47.50
N GLY A 89 -1.78 -4.56 47.36
CA GLY A 89 -0.34 -4.38 47.24
C GLY A 89 0.07 -3.73 45.92
N LEU A 90 1.20 -3.02 45.95
CA LEU A 90 1.68 -2.22 44.81
C LEU A 90 1.93 -3.07 43.54
N GLN A 91 2.37 -4.33 43.67
CA GLN A 91 2.65 -5.16 42.50
C GLN A 91 1.37 -5.63 41.81
N ASN A 92 0.32 -5.96 42.57
CA ASN A 92 -0.97 -6.33 42.01
C ASN A 92 -1.63 -5.14 41.29
N GLN A 93 -1.52 -3.94 41.85
CA GLN A 93 -1.97 -2.70 41.19
C GLN A 93 -1.20 -2.43 39.89
N ARG A 94 0.13 -2.60 39.91
CA ARG A 94 0.96 -2.47 38.71
C ARG A 94 0.59 -3.51 37.66
N TYR A 95 0.42 -4.76 38.06
CA TYR A 95 0.03 -5.84 37.15
C TYR A 95 -1.34 -5.57 36.51
N ALA A 96 -2.35 -5.17 37.31
CA ALA A 96 -3.66 -4.77 36.78
C ALA A 96 -3.54 -3.59 35.80
N THR A 97 -2.72 -2.60 36.11
CA THR A 97 -2.45 -1.46 35.21
C THR A 97 -1.77 -1.91 33.92
N THR A 98 -0.80 -2.82 34.00
CA THR A 98 -0.12 -3.40 32.85
C THR A 98 -1.08 -4.17 31.95
N LEU A 99 -2.03 -4.92 32.51
CA LEU A 99 -3.07 -5.60 31.73
C LEU A 99 -3.94 -4.59 30.96
N VAL A 100 -4.40 -3.52 31.63
CA VAL A 100 -5.17 -2.46 30.95
C VAL A 100 -4.33 -1.76 29.87
N GLN A 101 -3.05 -1.50 30.14
CA GLN A 101 -2.14 -0.91 29.15
C GLN A 101 -1.90 -1.86 27.97
N GLN A 102 -1.82 -3.16 28.21
CA GLN A 102 -1.67 -4.17 27.17
C GLN A 102 -2.88 -4.17 26.24
N ASP A 103 -4.11 -4.16 26.78
CA ASP A 103 -5.35 -4.09 25.99
C ASP A 103 -5.41 -2.79 25.16
N LYS A 104 -5.05 -1.66 25.76
CA LYS A 104 -4.96 -0.38 25.04
C LYS A 104 -3.90 -0.39 23.94
N THR A 105 -2.79 -1.09 24.17
CA THR A 105 -1.72 -1.23 23.17
C THR A 105 -2.18 -2.08 21.99
N SER A 106 -2.97 -3.14 22.21
CA SER A 106 -3.55 -3.92 21.12
C SER A 106 -4.54 -3.10 20.28
N ASP A 107 -5.39 -2.28 20.91
CA ASP A 107 -6.31 -1.39 20.19
C ASP A 107 -5.54 -0.45 19.26
N ILE A 108 -4.48 0.19 19.78
CA ILE A 108 -3.61 1.11 19.01
C ILE A 108 -2.92 0.37 17.86
N GLN A 109 -2.47 -0.87 18.09
CA GLN A 109 -1.82 -1.67 17.07
C GLN A 109 -2.79 -2.03 15.93
N GLU A 110 -4.06 -2.34 16.25
CA GLU A 110 -5.10 -2.61 15.27
C GLU A 110 -5.45 -1.36 14.44
N GLU A 111 -5.56 -0.21 15.09
CA GLU A 111 -5.79 1.08 14.42
C GLU A 111 -4.64 1.45 13.48
N ALA A 112 -3.40 1.27 13.94
CA ALA A 112 -2.21 1.52 13.12
C ALA A 112 -2.16 0.59 11.90
N LYS A 113 -2.53 -0.69 12.07
CA LYS A 113 -2.60 -1.65 10.97
C LYS A 113 -3.69 -1.28 9.97
N THR A 114 -4.88 -0.91 10.45
CA THR A 114 -6.01 -0.50 9.60
C THR A 114 -5.64 0.74 8.80
N THR A 115 -5.08 1.76 9.46
CA THR A 115 -4.59 2.98 8.82
C THR A 115 -3.54 2.69 7.75
N TYR A 116 -2.60 1.78 8.04
CA TYR A 116 -1.58 1.37 7.07
C TYR A 116 -2.21 0.68 5.84
N GLU A 117 -3.14 -0.25 6.05
CA GLU A 117 -3.83 -0.94 4.95
C GLU A 117 -4.69 0.01 4.11
N GLU A 118 -5.36 0.99 4.73
CA GLU A 118 -6.12 2.02 4.04
C GLU A 118 -5.22 2.95 3.21
N ASN A 119 -4.11 3.40 3.79
CA ASN A 119 -3.12 4.21 3.07
C ASN A 119 -2.52 3.46 1.89
N LEU A 120 -2.27 2.15 2.01
CA LEU A 120 -1.83 1.33 0.88
C LEU A 120 -2.90 1.26 -0.21
N LYS A 121 -4.16 1.01 0.17
CA LYS A 121 -5.28 0.99 -0.80
C LYS A 121 -5.41 2.33 -1.52
N GLU A 122 -5.31 3.44 -0.79
CA GLU A 122 -5.36 4.79 -1.37
C GLU A 122 -4.15 5.04 -2.29
N PHE A 123 -2.96 4.68 -1.85
CA PHE A 123 -1.74 4.77 -2.65
C PHE A 123 -1.90 4.01 -3.97
N TYR A 124 -2.36 2.75 -3.94
CA TYR A 124 -2.60 1.98 -5.18
C TYR A 124 -3.71 2.57 -6.05
N HIS A 125 -4.72 3.20 -5.44
CA HIS A 125 -5.83 3.81 -6.16
C HIS A 125 -5.44 5.11 -6.89
N TYR A 126 -4.50 5.88 -6.35
CA TYR A 126 -4.04 7.14 -6.93
C TYR A 126 -2.76 7.01 -7.76
N SER A 127 -1.86 6.10 -7.37
CA SER A 127 -0.54 6.00 -7.97
C SER A 127 -0.61 5.70 -9.47
N SER A 128 0.20 6.42 -10.23
CA SER A 128 0.49 6.17 -11.64
C SER A 128 1.35 4.92 -11.87
N ALA A 129 2.10 4.47 -10.87
CA ALA A 129 3.04 3.35 -11.00
C ALA A 129 2.35 2.03 -11.38
N THR A 130 1.09 1.85 -10.95
CA THR A 130 0.28 0.66 -11.27
C THR A 130 -0.61 0.84 -12.49
N SER A 131 -0.62 2.02 -13.13
CA SER A 131 -1.52 2.35 -14.25
C SER A 131 -1.40 1.36 -15.42
N GLY A 132 -0.17 0.95 -15.76
CA GLY A 132 0.09 0.01 -16.84
C GLY A 132 -0.31 -1.43 -16.54
N ALA A 133 -0.52 -1.76 -15.26
CA ALA A 133 -0.95 -3.08 -14.79
C ALA A 133 -2.45 -3.14 -14.48
N ASP A 134 -3.20 -2.07 -14.74
CA ASP A 134 -4.65 -2.08 -14.52
C ASP A 134 -5.32 -3.10 -15.45
N PRO A 135 -6.14 -4.03 -14.92
CA PRO A 135 -6.71 -5.10 -15.72
C PRO A 135 -7.66 -4.59 -16.80
N LEU A 136 -8.44 -3.53 -16.54
CA LEU A 136 -9.35 -2.96 -17.52
C LEU A 136 -8.57 -2.22 -18.62
N TYR A 137 -7.50 -1.52 -18.27
CA TYR A 137 -6.59 -0.93 -19.24
C TYR A 137 -5.96 -1.99 -20.15
N LEU A 138 -5.42 -3.06 -19.57
CA LEU A 138 -4.78 -4.16 -20.31
C LEU A 138 -5.76 -4.85 -21.27
N LEU A 139 -6.98 -5.13 -20.83
CA LEU A 139 -7.97 -5.87 -21.62
C LEU A 139 -8.61 -5.04 -22.74
N TYR A 140 -8.85 -3.75 -22.52
CA TYR A 140 -9.65 -2.94 -23.44
C TYR A 140 -8.88 -1.81 -24.13
N TYR A 141 -8.03 -1.09 -23.38
CA TYR A 141 -7.46 0.16 -23.86
C TYR A 141 -6.07 0.00 -24.47
N LYS A 142 -5.24 -0.89 -23.92
CA LYS A 142 -3.83 -1.06 -24.32
C LYS A 142 -3.68 -1.23 -25.82
N ASP A 143 -4.30 -2.25 -26.41
CA ASP A 143 -4.11 -2.56 -27.83
C ASP A 143 -4.68 -1.49 -28.75
N VAL A 144 -5.83 -0.91 -28.37
CA VAL A 144 -6.51 0.07 -29.22
C VAL A 144 -5.78 1.41 -29.22
N LEU A 145 -5.31 1.85 -28.05
CA LEU A 145 -4.53 3.09 -27.88
C LEU A 145 -3.05 2.91 -28.27
N ASN A 146 -2.55 1.67 -28.41
CA ASN A 146 -1.22 1.42 -28.96
C ASN A 146 -1.04 2.03 -30.36
N SER A 147 -2.11 2.03 -31.17
CA SER A 147 -2.11 2.68 -32.48
C SER A 147 -1.99 4.21 -32.42
N LEU A 148 -2.39 4.83 -31.30
CA LEU A 148 -2.22 6.25 -31.04
C LEU A 148 -0.83 6.53 -30.45
N ASP A 149 -0.36 5.72 -29.52
CA ASP A 149 0.95 5.89 -28.85
C ASP A 149 2.11 5.80 -29.85
N ASN A 150 2.02 4.86 -30.80
CA ASN A 150 3.03 4.65 -31.84
C ASN A 150 2.82 5.51 -33.09
N PHE A 151 1.85 6.42 -33.10
CA PHE A 151 1.61 7.27 -34.26
C PHE A 151 2.66 8.39 -34.31
N ASP A 152 3.62 8.30 -35.22
CA ASP A 152 4.59 9.38 -35.45
C ASP A 152 3.96 10.54 -36.24
N THR A 153 3.61 11.61 -35.54
CA THR A 153 3.05 12.82 -36.14
C THR A 153 4.04 13.58 -37.02
N GLY A 154 5.35 13.36 -36.86
CA GLY A 154 6.41 13.96 -37.66
C GLY A 154 6.63 13.28 -39.01
N SER A 155 6.25 12.01 -39.12
CA SER A 155 6.37 11.22 -40.35
C SER A 155 5.53 11.79 -41.50
N SER A 156 6.15 11.87 -42.68
CA SER A 156 5.50 12.19 -43.96
C SER A 156 4.96 10.95 -44.67
N ALA A 157 5.02 9.77 -44.04
CA ALA A 157 4.62 8.51 -44.66
C ALA A 157 3.09 8.45 -44.89
N LEU A 158 2.69 8.42 -46.16
CA LEU A 158 1.30 8.39 -46.62
C LEU A 158 0.43 7.32 -45.94
N SER A 159 0.97 6.09 -45.83
CA SER A 159 0.29 4.92 -45.29
C SER A 159 -0.12 5.10 -43.84
N GLN A 160 0.70 5.79 -43.05
CA GLN A 160 0.45 6.04 -41.63
C GLN A 160 -0.78 6.94 -41.44
N TRP A 161 -0.95 7.93 -42.31
CA TRP A 161 -2.10 8.83 -42.32
C TRP A 161 -3.36 8.22 -42.96
N GLY A 162 -3.27 6.98 -43.47
CA GLY A 162 -4.38 6.26 -44.09
C GLY A 162 -4.71 6.73 -45.51
N PHE A 163 -3.79 7.41 -46.18
CA PHE A 163 -3.97 7.85 -47.56
C PHE A 163 -3.46 6.79 -48.55
N THR A 164 -4.15 6.67 -49.69
CA THR A 164 -3.78 5.73 -50.76
C THR A 164 -3.07 6.45 -51.91
N SER A 165 -3.49 7.68 -52.23
CA SER A 165 -2.92 8.50 -53.32
C SER A 165 -2.04 9.63 -52.80
N SER A 166 -0.83 9.75 -53.35
CA SER A 166 0.10 10.86 -53.08
C SER A 166 -0.52 12.22 -53.43
N LYS A 167 -1.29 12.29 -54.54
CA LYS A 167 -1.93 13.53 -55.00
C LYS A 167 -2.99 14.03 -54.01
N ALA A 168 -3.75 13.12 -53.42
CA ALA A 168 -4.74 13.46 -52.39
C ALA A 168 -4.04 14.04 -51.16
N TRP A 169 -2.96 13.38 -50.71
CA TRP A 169 -2.17 13.82 -49.57
C TRP A 169 -1.51 15.17 -49.76
N GLU A 170 -0.78 15.37 -50.85
CA GLU A 170 -0.11 16.64 -51.17
C GLU A 170 -1.11 17.80 -51.17
N ARG A 171 -2.30 17.59 -51.73
CA ARG A 171 -3.35 18.60 -51.75
C ARG A 171 -3.79 19.00 -50.34
N PHE A 172 -4.16 18.05 -49.49
CA PHE A 172 -4.58 18.37 -48.12
C PHE A 172 -3.43 18.88 -47.25
N ASN A 173 -2.21 18.47 -47.55
CA ASN A 173 -1.00 18.99 -46.92
C ASN A 173 -0.78 20.47 -47.30
N ASN A 174 -0.89 20.80 -48.58
CA ASN A 174 -0.77 22.18 -49.09
C ASN A 174 -1.90 23.09 -48.59
N TYR A 175 -3.10 22.55 -48.37
CA TYR A 175 -4.21 23.27 -47.75
C TYR A 175 -4.06 23.46 -46.23
N GLY A 176 -3.00 22.91 -45.60
CA GLY A 176 -2.78 23.03 -44.15
C GLY A 176 -3.69 22.15 -43.28
N ILE A 177 -4.61 21.39 -43.88
CA ILE A 177 -5.56 20.52 -43.14
C ILE A 177 -4.80 19.43 -42.38
N ILE A 178 -3.76 18.87 -42.98
CA ILE A 178 -2.90 17.87 -42.32
C ILE A 178 -2.17 18.48 -41.12
N GLY A 179 -1.76 19.74 -41.18
CA GLY A 179 -1.14 20.45 -40.05
C GLY A 179 -2.09 20.55 -38.85
N GLU A 180 -3.37 20.85 -39.08
CA GLU A 180 -4.38 20.85 -38.03
C GLU A 180 -4.66 19.44 -37.48
N CYS A 181 -4.72 18.43 -38.34
CA CYS A 181 -4.83 17.03 -37.89
C CYS A 181 -3.64 16.65 -37.00
N ARG A 182 -2.41 17.01 -37.40
CA ARG A 182 -1.19 16.78 -36.63
C ARG A 182 -1.28 17.39 -35.24
N ARG A 183 -1.65 18.68 -35.14
CA ARG A 183 -1.81 19.38 -33.87
C ARG A 183 -2.84 18.69 -32.97
N LYS A 184 -3.99 18.30 -33.53
CA LYS A 184 -5.03 17.59 -32.77
C LYS A 184 -4.55 16.22 -32.28
N ILE A 185 -3.84 15.46 -33.12
CA ILE A 185 -3.29 14.15 -32.72
C ILE A 185 -2.28 14.31 -31.58
N ASN A 186 -1.38 15.29 -31.67
CA ASN A 186 -0.41 15.59 -30.60
C ASN A 186 -1.12 15.88 -29.27
N VAL A 187 -2.19 16.69 -29.28
CA VAL A 187 -2.99 16.94 -28.07
C VAL A 187 -3.58 15.66 -27.48
N ILE A 188 -4.07 14.74 -28.32
CA ILE A 188 -4.60 13.45 -27.84
C ILE A 188 -3.46 12.59 -27.26
N GLN A 189 -2.29 12.56 -27.90
CA GLN A 189 -1.12 11.83 -27.41
C GLN A 189 -0.62 12.38 -26.07
N ASP A 190 -0.59 13.71 -25.90
CA ASP A 190 -0.16 14.35 -24.67
C ASP A 190 -1.14 14.08 -23.52
N LYS A 191 -2.46 14.15 -23.80
CA LYS A 191 -3.49 13.73 -22.83
C LYS A 191 -3.31 12.27 -22.41
N TYR A 192 -3.01 11.39 -23.36
CA TYR A 192 -2.79 9.97 -23.09
C TYR A 192 -1.54 9.72 -22.25
N LYS A 193 -0.42 10.40 -22.57
CA LYS A 193 0.82 10.34 -21.78
C LYS A 193 0.57 10.86 -20.37
N PHE A 194 -0.12 11.98 -20.22
CA PHE A 194 -0.51 12.53 -18.92
C PHE A 194 -1.36 11.54 -18.11
N ALA A 195 -2.34 10.87 -18.73
CA ALA A 195 -3.15 9.86 -18.04
C ALA A 195 -2.33 8.66 -17.53
N LYS A 196 -1.23 8.30 -18.21
CA LYS A 196 -0.31 7.23 -17.78
C LYS A 196 0.64 7.66 -16.65
N SER A 197 1.11 8.91 -16.66
CA SER A 197 2.14 9.38 -15.73
C SER A 197 1.61 10.13 -14.51
N ALA A 198 0.42 10.71 -14.58
CA ALA A 198 -0.11 11.52 -13.48
C ALA A 198 -0.77 10.65 -12.40
N ASP A 199 -0.49 11.01 -11.15
CA ASP A 199 -1.16 10.45 -9.99
C ASP A 199 -2.59 10.98 -9.93
N MET A 200 -3.54 10.07 -10.11
CA MET A 200 -4.96 10.36 -10.16
C MET A 200 -5.76 9.11 -9.79
N PRO A 201 -7.00 9.27 -9.29
CA PRO A 201 -7.90 8.17 -9.05
C PRO A 201 -8.01 7.24 -10.26
N ARG A 202 -7.94 5.94 -10.03
CA ARG A 202 -8.15 4.89 -11.04
C ARG A 202 -9.35 5.18 -11.96
N GLY A 203 -10.50 5.55 -11.39
CA GLY A 203 -11.70 5.86 -12.17
C GLY A 203 -11.52 7.03 -13.14
N LYS A 204 -10.88 8.12 -12.70
CA LYS A 204 -10.59 9.28 -13.56
C LYS A 204 -9.61 8.92 -14.68
N ARG A 205 -8.61 8.09 -14.39
CA ARG A 205 -7.64 7.59 -15.37
C ARG A 205 -8.31 6.81 -16.49
N ILE A 206 -9.21 5.88 -16.13
CA ILE A 206 -9.98 5.09 -17.11
C ILE A 206 -10.85 5.99 -17.99
N LEU A 207 -11.50 7.00 -17.42
CA LEU A 207 -12.27 7.97 -18.20
C LEU A 207 -11.37 8.75 -19.17
N ALA A 208 -10.18 9.17 -18.74
CA ALA A 208 -9.22 9.84 -19.62
C ALA A 208 -8.78 8.94 -20.79
N TYR A 209 -8.54 7.65 -20.56
CA TYR A 209 -8.28 6.69 -21.64
C TYR A 209 -9.46 6.55 -22.60
N HIS A 210 -10.68 6.52 -22.06
CA HIS A 210 -11.89 6.46 -22.86
C HIS A 210 -12.08 7.69 -23.74
N ASP A 211 -11.84 8.87 -23.20
CA ASP A 211 -11.92 10.12 -23.95
C ASP A 211 -10.89 10.15 -25.08
N CYS A 212 -9.63 9.80 -24.78
CA CYS A 212 -8.57 9.68 -25.80
C CYS A 212 -8.95 8.68 -26.89
N LEU A 213 -9.56 7.55 -26.53
CA LEU A 213 -10.02 6.54 -27.48
C LEU A 213 -11.12 7.07 -28.41
N ILE A 214 -12.10 7.78 -27.87
CA ILE A 214 -13.19 8.39 -28.66
C ILE A 214 -12.62 9.44 -29.61
N GLU A 215 -11.77 10.34 -29.11
CA GLU A 215 -11.12 11.38 -29.91
C GLU A 215 -10.28 10.76 -31.03
N TRP A 216 -9.53 9.69 -30.74
CA TRP A 216 -8.73 8.98 -31.73
C TRP A 216 -9.59 8.29 -32.81
N ARG A 217 -10.70 7.64 -32.42
CA ARG A 217 -11.64 7.04 -33.37
C ARG A 217 -12.27 8.09 -34.29
N LYS A 218 -12.64 9.25 -33.74
CA LYS A 218 -13.15 10.39 -34.53
C LYS A 218 -12.09 10.88 -35.53
N MET A 219 -10.84 11.00 -35.09
CA MET A 219 -9.73 11.41 -35.96
C MET A 219 -9.50 10.43 -37.10
N LYS A 220 -9.46 9.12 -36.83
CA LYS A 220 -9.30 8.10 -37.88
C LYS A 220 -10.42 8.14 -38.91
N LYS A 221 -11.68 8.32 -38.47
CA LYS A 221 -12.82 8.50 -39.38
C LYS A 221 -12.65 9.76 -40.25
N TYR A 222 -12.17 10.85 -39.66
CA TYR A 222 -11.93 12.10 -40.38
C TYR A 222 -10.82 11.96 -41.43
N LEU A 223 -9.71 11.29 -41.09
CA LEU A 223 -8.63 10.99 -42.05
C LEU A 223 -9.13 10.11 -43.21
N ALA A 224 -9.90 9.07 -42.92
CA ALA A 224 -10.50 8.22 -43.94
C ALA A 224 -11.46 9.01 -44.86
N TYR A 225 -12.24 9.94 -44.29
CA TYR A 225 -13.08 10.86 -45.06
C TYR A 225 -12.25 11.74 -45.98
N LEU A 226 -11.15 12.34 -45.50
CA LEU A 226 -10.26 13.15 -46.34
C LEU A 226 -9.66 12.33 -47.49
N ASN A 227 -9.18 11.11 -47.22
CA ASN A 227 -8.68 10.22 -48.27
C ASN A 227 -9.76 9.96 -49.34
N GLN A 228 -10.97 9.59 -48.92
CA GLN A 228 -12.09 9.33 -49.84
C GLN A 228 -12.45 10.58 -50.67
N GLN A 229 -12.47 11.77 -50.06
CA GLN A 229 -12.73 13.02 -50.78
C GLN A 229 -11.63 13.33 -51.80
N GLY A 230 -10.37 13.11 -51.44
CA GLY A 230 -9.23 13.26 -52.36
C GLY A 230 -9.33 12.33 -53.56
N GLU A 231 -9.63 11.05 -53.32
CA GLU A 231 -9.83 10.05 -54.38
C GLU A 231 -11.01 10.37 -55.30
N ASN A 232 -12.16 10.73 -54.73
CA ASN A 232 -13.35 11.09 -55.50
C ASN A 232 -13.08 12.30 -56.41
N ARG A 233 -12.37 13.29 -55.89
CA ARG A 233 -12.01 14.48 -56.67
C ARG A 233 -10.99 14.16 -57.75
N PHE A 234 -10.00 13.33 -57.46
CA PHE A 234 -9.05 12.86 -58.48
C PHE A 234 -9.76 12.11 -59.61
N ARG A 235 -10.71 11.22 -59.29
CA ARG A 235 -11.55 10.53 -60.29
C ARG A 235 -12.38 11.51 -61.12
N ALA A 236 -12.94 12.55 -60.49
CA ALA A 236 -13.70 13.59 -61.18
C ALA A 236 -12.82 14.41 -62.12
N GLU A 237 -11.61 14.78 -61.70
CA GLU A 237 -10.62 15.50 -62.53
C GLU A 237 -10.21 14.66 -63.75
N VAL A 238 -9.90 13.37 -63.56
CA VAL A 238 -9.58 12.45 -64.66
C VAL A 238 -10.76 12.32 -65.64
N LYS A 239 -12.00 12.18 -65.12
CA LYS A 239 -13.20 12.10 -65.95
C LYS A 239 -13.42 13.39 -66.74
N LEU A 240 -13.21 14.55 -66.11
CA LEU A 240 -13.32 15.85 -66.75
C LEU A 240 -12.31 16.03 -67.88
N GLU A 241 -11.04 15.67 -67.67
CA GLU A 241 -10.01 15.73 -68.71
C GLU A 241 -10.31 14.75 -69.87
N SER A 242 -10.80 13.55 -69.57
CA SER A 242 -11.25 12.60 -70.59
C SER A 242 -12.45 13.12 -71.41
N TYR A 243 -13.30 13.95 -70.78
CA TYR A 243 -14.47 14.53 -71.44
C TYR A 243 -14.07 15.75 -72.28
N LYS A 244 -13.16 16.60 -71.79
CA LYS A 244 -12.54 17.71 -72.56
C LYS A 244 -11.84 17.21 -73.83
N THR A 245 -11.06 16.14 -73.72
CA THR A 245 -10.34 15.55 -74.86
C THR A 245 -11.29 14.95 -75.89
N LYS A 246 -12.40 14.34 -75.46
CA LYS A 246 -13.44 13.80 -76.35
C LYS A 246 -14.34 14.87 -76.98
N ASN A 247 -14.57 15.99 -76.29
CA ASN A 247 -15.48 17.06 -76.71
C ASN A 247 -14.82 18.46 -76.64
N PRO A 248 -13.82 18.73 -77.50
CA PRO A 248 -13.01 19.96 -77.42
C PRO A 248 -13.80 21.26 -77.63
N GLY A 249 -15.04 21.21 -78.16
CA GLY A 249 -15.89 22.38 -78.43
C GLY A 249 -17.05 22.63 -77.46
N LYS A 250 -17.36 21.72 -76.52
CA LYS A 250 -18.53 21.86 -75.63
C LYS A 250 -18.24 22.62 -74.32
N ILE A 251 -16.98 22.74 -73.92
CA ILE A 251 -16.57 23.21 -72.56
C ILE A 251 -15.88 24.59 -72.59
N THR A 252 -15.60 25.14 -73.77
CA THR A 252 -14.84 26.38 -73.95
C THR A 252 -15.62 27.66 -73.63
N LYS A 253 -16.94 27.60 -73.40
CA LYS A 253 -17.73 28.72 -72.91
C LYS A 253 -17.96 28.58 -71.41
N GLU A 254 -17.61 29.61 -70.64
CA GLU A 254 -18.13 29.82 -69.29
C GLU A 254 -19.67 29.83 -69.37
N ARG A 255 -20.29 28.72 -68.97
CA ARG A 255 -21.75 28.58 -68.90
C ARG A 255 -22.18 28.83 -67.46
N ARG A 256 -23.31 29.52 -67.28
CA ARG A 256 -23.89 29.71 -65.95
C ARG A 256 -24.45 28.38 -65.42
N ASP A 257 -24.42 28.18 -64.11
CA ASP A 257 -24.92 26.94 -63.46
C ASP A 257 -26.36 26.58 -63.88
N ALA A 258 -27.22 27.59 -64.10
CA ALA A 258 -28.58 27.40 -64.58
C ALA A 258 -28.64 26.81 -66.01
N GLU A 259 -27.72 27.19 -66.88
CA GLU A 259 -27.64 26.68 -68.26
C GLU A 259 -27.14 25.23 -68.28
N ILE A 260 -26.22 24.88 -67.37
CA ILE A 260 -25.73 23.51 -67.19
C ILE A 260 -26.86 22.61 -66.65
N PHE A 261 -27.62 23.08 -65.65
CA PHE A 261 -28.74 22.33 -65.09
C PHE A 261 -29.83 22.04 -66.13
N MET A 262 -30.18 23.01 -66.96
CA MET A 262 -31.17 22.83 -68.03
C MET A 262 -30.70 21.85 -69.11
N ASP A 263 -29.41 21.86 -69.48
CA ASP A 263 -28.85 20.91 -70.45
C ASP A 263 -28.85 19.45 -69.93
N VAL A 264 -28.61 19.26 -68.63
CA VAL A 264 -28.73 17.93 -67.98
C VAL A 264 -30.18 17.45 -67.96
N MET A 265 -31.12 18.33 -67.64
CA MET A 265 -32.55 17.98 -67.61
C MET A 265 -33.13 17.70 -69.01
N THR A 266 -32.57 18.32 -70.05
CA THR A 266 -33.01 18.14 -71.45
C THR A 266 -32.24 17.06 -72.21
N GLY A 267 -31.22 16.44 -71.60
CA GLY A 267 -30.49 15.30 -72.16
C GLY A 267 -29.50 15.65 -73.27
N HIS A 268 -29.05 16.91 -73.35
CA HIS A 268 -28.11 17.38 -74.38
C HIS A 268 -26.61 17.20 -73.99
N LEU A 269 -26.35 16.63 -72.82
CA LEU A 269 -25.03 16.30 -72.26
C LEU A 269 -24.75 14.79 -72.22
#